data_AF-A0A165TNZ7-F1
#
_entry.id   AF-A0A165TNZ7-F1
#
_cell.length_a   1.000
_cell.length_b   1.000
_cell.length_c   1.000
_cell.angle_alpha   90.00
_cell.angle_beta   90.00
_cell.angle_gamma   90.00
#
_symmetry.space_group_name_H-M   'P 1'
#
loop_
_entity.id
_entity.type
_entity.pdbx_description
1 polymer ?
#
loop_
_entity_poly.entity_id
_entity_poly.type
_entity_poly.pdbx_seq_one_letter_code
_entity_poly.pdbx_strand_id
1 'polypeptide(L)'
;MASLDKLAIRGIRSFDDKQISVIEFFTPVTVIVGHNGSGKTTIIECLKYATTGDQPPNTRGGAFVHDPKMANEKEVKAQVKLRFWSANRTRMLAVRNLSVTMKKTGALTMKTLESILAVADEKKGSASRGAISTKCAEMDAEIPNLLGVSKAVLENVIFCHQEDSYWPLAEPSVLKKKFDDIFEATKYTKALDNIKALRKDRVADLKAEKERLESLQKEKTHADKLKTRISDLSSTISSKQTEYEETKSRYNDLVKANARFYESATKFRETYMKVDSLNEKKSRYEEELAVARENVRELDGTDQELADRLKNFDDHVMKQKQKQRTETEKAQDIDEELTSVRKEHVDLIGTQGQLVAEEKAQERLVAEREELVREISGRHQIKGYDHTPLSKQEVADFQEKLREMKKRQNLETDRLQVCLDSFMPGRTFQVLSGSRKRARPAATSTTRIQGGCTLSSKATNSRRPPRRTESVPLSLDWLRPKRRLIAQVRWPHSSARCRPTSRRRSAGSRTLRRRSRRATSSSDCPI
;
A
#
# COMPACT_ATOMS: atom_id res chain seq x y z
N MET A 1 -75.92 44.57 -51.44
CA MET A 1 -75.83 45.71 -50.52
C MET A 1 -76.73 45.39 -49.35
N ALA A 2 -76.25 45.55 -48.13
CA ALA A 2 -77.09 45.35 -46.96
C ALA A 2 -78.14 46.47 -46.87
N SER A 3 -79.39 46.14 -46.56
CA SER A 3 -80.48 47.13 -46.47
C SER A 3 -81.57 46.65 -45.51
N LEU A 4 -82.26 47.58 -44.87
CA LEU A 4 -83.44 47.28 -44.05
C LEU A 4 -84.65 47.08 -44.97
N ASP A 5 -85.54 46.16 -44.61
CA ASP A 5 -86.70 45.80 -45.43
C ASP A 5 -88.00 46.05 -44.66
N LYS A 6 -88.27 45.29 -43.59
CA LYS A 6 -89.46 45.51 -42.75
C LYS A 6 -89.14 45.36 -41.27
N LEU A 7 -89.74 46.21 -40.44
CA LEU A 7 -89.70 46.12 -38.99
C LEU A 7 -91.10 45.87 -38.45
N ALA A 8 -91.28 44.89 -37.59
CA ALA A 8 -92.51 44.68 -36.84
C ALA A 8 -92.26 44.82 -35.34
N ILE A 9 -93.08 45.64 -34.69
CA ILE A 9 -92.97 45.99 -33.27
C ILE A 9 -94.26 45.60 -32.56
N ARG A 10 -94.15 44.99 -31.38
CA ARG A 10 -95.27 44.67 -30.48
C ARG A 10 -94.84 44.82 -29.03
N GLY A 11 -95.67 45.45 -28.21
CA GLY A 11 -95.47 45.56 -26.76
C GLY A 11 -94.23 46.34 -26.35
N ILE A 12 -93.82 47.35 -27.12
CA ILE A 12 -92.65 48.21 -26.83
C ILE A 12 -93.14 49.65 -26.62
N ARG A 13 -92.90 50.23 -25.45
CA ARG A 13 -93.34 51.58 -25.07
C ARG A 13 -94.78 51.88 -25.50
N SER A 14 -95.02 52.82 -26.43
CA SER A 14 -96.36 53.20 -26.89
C SER A 14 -97.00 52.20 -27.87
N PHE A 15 -96.25 51.19 -28.33
CA PHE A 15 -96.80 50.12 -29.16
C PHE A 15 -97.52 49.08 -28.30
N ASP A 16 -98.79 48.87 -28.61
CA ASP A 16 -99.68 47.94 -27.95
C ASP A 16 -99.13 46.50 -27.95
N ASP A 17 -99.49 45.72 -26.93
CA ASP A 17 -99.03 44.34 -26.78
C ASP A 17 -99.89 43.33 -27.55
N LYS A 18 -101.13 43.72 -27.90
CA LYS A 18 -102.08 42.89 -28.67
C LYS A 18 -101.91 43.05 -30.17
N GLN A 19 -101.57 44.25 -30.64
CA GLN A 19 -101.42 44.55 -32.06
C GLN A 19 -99.96 44.63 -32.51
N ILE A 20 -99.66 44.08 -33.69
CA ILE A 20 -98.34 44.19 -34.31
C ILE A 20 -98.35 45.39 -35.26
N SER A 21 -97.48 46.36 -35.01
CA SER A 21 -97.23 47.48 -35.93
C SER A 21 -96.11 47.12 -36.89
N VAL A 22 -96.34 47.27 -38.20
CA VAL A 22 -95.36 46.94 -39.25
C VAL A 22 -94.96 48.21 -39.99
N ILE A 23 -93.66 48.39 -40.20
CA ILE A 23 -93.05 49.50 -40.92
C ILE A 23 -92.20 48.93 -42.05
N GLU A 24 -92.37 49.47 -43.24
CA GLU A 24 -91.60 49.11 -44.43
C GLU A 24 -90.60 50.22 -44.75
N PHE A 25 -89.34 49.83 -45.00
CA PHE A 25 -88.27 50.77 -45.33
C PHE A 25 -88.08 50.84 -46.84
N PHE A 26 -88.01 52.06 -47.34
CA PHE A 26 -87.83 52.36 -48.75
C PHE A 26 -86.44 52.93 -49.01
N THR A 27 -85.94 52.68 -50.22
CA THR A 27 -84.66 53.22 -50.72
C THR A 27 -84.96 54.33 -51.72
N PRO A 28 -84.26 55.49 -51.70
CA PRO A 28 -83.12 55.82 -50.83
C PRO A 28 -83.51 56.48 -49.48
N VAL A 29 -84.75 56.94 -49.33
CA VAL A 29 -85.19 57.70 -48.15
C VAL A 29 -86.52 57.16 -47.63
N THR A 30 -86.62 56.97 -46.32
CA THR A 30 -87.88 56.66 -45.61
C THR A 30 -88.20 57.80 -44.66
N VAL A 31 -89.35 58.45 -44.85
CA VAL A 31 -89.78 59.59 -44.01
C VAL A 31 -90.79 59.09 -42.98
N ILE A 32 -90.48 59.28 -41.69
CA ILE A 32 -91.36 58.91 -40.56
C ILE A 32 -91.84 60.20 -39.88
N VAL A 33 -93.12 60.52 -40.05
CA VAL A 33 -93.77 61.70 -39.46
C VAL A 33 -94.85 61.32 -38.47
N GLY A 34 -95.14 62.20 -37.52
CA GLY A 34 -96.15 61.99 -36.49
C GLY A 34 -96.03 62.99 -35.35
N HIS A 35 -97.06 63.09 -34.52
CA HIS A 35 -97.08 63.97 -33.34
C HIS A 35 -96.00 63.60 -32.31
N ASN A 36 -95.70 64.51 -31.38
CA ASN A 36 -94.82 64.18 -30.26
C ASN A 36 -95.44 63.07 -29.40
N GLY A 37 -94.63 62.12 -28.96
CA GLY A 37 -95.12 60.93 -28.25
C GLY A 37 -95.70 59.82 -29.14
N SER A 38 -95.75 59.99 -30.47
CA SER A 38 -96.29 58.96 -31.38
C SER A 38 -95.38 57.73 -31.58
N GLY A 39 -94.26 57.62 -30.85
CA GLY A 39 -93.35 56.48 -30.94
C GLY A 39 -92.28 56.55 -32.03
N LYS A 40 -92.05 57.71 -32.67
CA LYS A 40 -91.02 57.88 -33.73
C LYS A 40 -89.61 57.46 -33.26
N THR A 41 -89.17 57.99 -32.13
CA THR A 41 -87.88 57.64 -31.51
C THR A 41 -87.82 56.16 -31.15
N THR A 42 -88.96 55.58 -30.71
CA THR A 42 -89.08 54.16 -30.37
C THR A 42 -88.86 53.24 -31.57
N ILE A 43 -89.21 53.67 -32.79
CA ILE A 43 -88.89 52.92 -34.00
C ILE A 43 -87.37 52.76 -34.18
N ILE A 44 -86.61 53.85 -33.99
CA ILE A 44 -85.15 53.84 -34.10
C ILE A 44 -84.52 53.03 -32.97
N GLU A 45 -85.04 53.14 -31.76
CA GLU A 45 -84.64 52.30 -30.62
C GLU A 45 -84.89 50.81 -30.88
N CYS A 46 -86.01 50.43 -31.51
CA CYS A 46 -86.26 49.06 -31.92
C CYS A 46 -85.27 48.58 -32.99
N LEU A 47 -84.85 49.45 -33.92
CA LEU A 47 -83.80 49.12 -34.89
C LEU A 47 -82.44 48.91 -34.22
N LYS A 48 -82.06 49.80 -33.29
CA LYS A 48 -80.86 49.63 -32.46
C LYS A 48 -80.92 48.31 -31.70
N TYR A 49 -82.00 48.07 -30.97
CA TYR A 49 -82.19 46.86 -30.17
C TYR A 49 -82.18 45.59 -31.04
N ALA A 50 -82.85 45.59 -32.19
CA ALA A 50 -82.86 44.45 -33.11
C ALA A 50 -81.46 44.10 -33.61
N THR A 51 -80.63 45.11 -33.91
CA THR A 51 -79.31 44.92 -34.53
C THR A 51 -78.17 44.73 -33.55
N THR A 52 -78.16 45.41 -32.40
CA THR A 52 -77.04 45.36 -31.43
C THR A 52 -77.38 44.65 -30.12
N GLY A 53 -78.68 44.49 -29.82
CA GLY A 53 -79.19 43.91 -28.56
C GLY A 53 -79.21 44.85 -27.38
N ASP A 54 -78.70 46.07 -27.55
CA ASP A 54 -78.60 47.05 -26.47
C ASP A 54 -79.93 47.80 -26.33
N GLN A 55 -80.39 47.95 -25.08
CA GLN A 55 -81.60 48.71 -24.78
C GLN A 55 -81.29 50.21 -24.81
N PRO A 56 -82.30 51.08 -25.04
CA PRO A 56 -82.11 52.52 -24.97
C PRO A 56 -81.61 52.98 -23.59
N PRO A 57 -80.90 54.11 -23.50
CA PRO A 57 -80.47 54.66 -22.21
C PRO A 57 -81.67 54.86 -21.29
N ASN A 58 -81.44 54.77 -19.97
CA ASN A 58 -82.47 54.95 -18.94
C ASN A 58 -83.65 53.94 -18.96
N THR A 59 -83.56 52.85 -19.71
CA THR A 59 -84.64 51.84 -19.78
C THR A 59 -84.43 50.58 -18.91
N ARG A 60 -83.37 50.56 -18.08
CA ARG A 60 -83.08 49.45 -17.17
C ARG A 60 -84.27 49.19 -16.23
N GLY A 61 -84.67 47.93 -16.11
CA GLY A 61 -85.79 47.53 -15.23
C GLY A 61 -87.13 47.31 -15.94
N GLY A 62 -87.18 47.42 -17.28
CA GLY A 62 -88.36 47.06 -18.08
C GLY A 62 -89.12 48.23 -18.68
N ALA A 63 -88.63 49.47 -18.55
CA ALA A 63 -89.26 50.67 -19.12
C ALA A 63 -89.25 50.71 -20.66
N PHE A 64 -88.50 49.81 -21.32
CA PHE A 64 -88.56 49.65 -22.77
C PHE A 64 -89.81 48.87 -23.24
N VAL A 65 -90.32 47.96 -22.41
CA VAL A 65 -91.52 47.17 -22.72
C VAL A 65 -92.76 47.98 -22.34
N HIS A 66 -93.87 47.77 -23.06
CA HIS A 66 -95.14 48.41 -22.74
C HIS A 66 -95.54 48.10 -21.29
N ASP A 67 -95.99 49.11 -20.54
CA ASP A 67 -96.22 48.98 -19.10
C ASP A 67 -97.38 47.99 -18.83
N PRO A 68 -97.15 46.91 -18.04
CA PRO A 68 -98.22 45.99 -17.65
C PRO A 68 -99.41 46.65 -16.97
N LYS A 69 -99.21 47.78 -16.28
CA LYS A 69 -100.31 48.55 -15.69
C LYS A 69 -101.21 49.19 -16.75
N MET A 70 -100.63 49.63 -17.86
CA MET A 70 -101.38 50.21 -18.99
C MET A 70 -102.10 49.13 -19.80
N ALA A 71 -101.49 47.95 -19.95
CA ALA A 71 -102.12 46.79 -20.61
C ALA A 71 -103.23 46.11 -19.77
N ASN A 72 -103.29 46.41 -18.45
CA ASN A 72 -104.12 45.70 -17.48
C ASN A 72 -103.81 44.19 -17.42
N GLU A 73 -102.54 43.82 -17.57
CA GLU A 73 -102.05 42.44 -17.55
C GLU A 73 -100.93 42.27 -16.51
N LYS A 74 -100.75 41.05 -15.98
CA LYS A 74 -99.68 40.75 -15.00
C LYS A 74 -98.31 40.59 -15.67
N GLU A 75 -98.29 40.21 -16.93
CA GLU A 75 -97.10 40.01 -17.75
C GLU A 75 -97.38 40.53 -19.16
N VAL A 76 -96.50 41.38 -19.67
CA VAL A 76 -96.55 41.87 -21.05
C VAL A 76 -95.38 41.28 -21.83
N LYS A 77 -95.67 40.75 -23.03
CA LYS A 77 -94.67 40.14 -23.93
C LYS A 77 -94.40 41.05 -25.12
N ALA A 78 -93.19 41.59 -25.17
CA ALA A 78 -92.73 42.39 -26.28
C ALA A 78 -92.00 41.57 -27.34
N GLN A 79 -92.10 42.00 -28.59
CA GLN A 79 -91.42 41.37 -29.70
C GLN A 79 -90.99 42.42 -30.73
N VAL A 80 -89.73 42.34 -31.16
CA VAL A 80 -89.16 43.14 -32.24
C VAL A 80 -88.69 42.19 -33.33
N LYS A 81 -89.25 42.32 -34.53
CA LYS A 81 -88.88 41.52 -35.71
C LYS A 81 -88.30 42.44 -36.78
N LEU A 82 -87.03 42.26 -37.11
CA LEU A 82 -86.37 42.99 -38.18
C LEU A 82 -86.08 42.05 -39.34
N ARG A 83 -86.59 42.40 -40.52
CA ARG A 83 -86.23 41.81 -41.79
C ARG A 83 -85.24 42.72 -42.49
N PHE A 84 -84.14 42.16 -42.95
CA PHE A 84 -83.07 42.90 -43.62
C PHE A 84 -82.39 42.04 -44.68
N TRP A 85 -81.77 42.67 -45.66
CA TRP A 85 -80.86 42.05 -46.61
C TRP A 85 -79.45 42.06 -46.03
N SER A 86 -78.81 40.90 -45.95
CA SER A 86 -77.40 40.77 -45.58
C SER A 86 -76.48 41.28 -46.70
N ALA A 87 -75.22 41.59 -46.35
CA ALA A 87 -74.13 41.83 -47.30
C ALA A 87 -74.06 40.74 -48.39
N ASN A 88 -74.36 39.49 -48.03
CA ASN A 88 -74.37 38.32 -48.92
C ASN A 88 -75.64 38.23 -49.80
N ARG A 89 -76.50 39.26 -49.80
CA ARG A 89 -77.79 39.31 -50.54
C ARG A 89 -78.81 38.24 -50.13
N THR A 90 -78.62 37.64 -48.96
CA THR A 90 -79.63 36.75 -48.34
C THR A 90 -80.59 37.57 -47.51
N ARG A 91 -81.89 37.29 -47.63
CA ARG A 91 -82.92 37.92 -46.80
C ARG A 91 -82.92 37.25 -45.43
N MET A 92 -82.76 38.03 -44.38
CA MET A 92 -82.62 37.57 -43.00
C MET A 92 -83.78 38.09 -42.15
N LEU A 93 -84.16 37.32 -41.13
CA LEU A 93 -85.14 37.68 -40.12
C LEU A 93 -84.49 37.55 -38.74
N ALA A 94 -84.36 38.68 -38.04
CA ALA A 94 -83.99 38.73 -36.64
C ALA A 94 -85.25 38.96 -35.79
N VAL A 95 -85.47 38.11 -34.79
CA VAL A 95 -86.58 38.21 -33.84
C VAL A 95 -86.01 38.28 -32.43
N ARG A 96 -86.35 39.34 -31.69
CA ARG A 96 -86.01 39.49 -30.27
C ARG A 96 -87.28 39.55 -29.45
N ASN A 97 -87.31 38.77 -28.38
CA ASN A 97 -88.48 38.64 -27.51
C ASN A 97 -88.11 39.07 -26.09
N LEU A 98 -89.00 39.84 -25.46
CA LEU A 98 -88.86 40.31 -24.09
C LEU A 98 -90.16 40.02 -23.33
N SER A 99 -90.08 39.81 -22.03
CA SER A 99 -91.25 39.91 -21.16
C SER A 99 -90.98 40.76 -19.95
N VAL A 100 -91.98 41.53 -19.54
CA VAL A 100 -91.96 42.25 -18.27
C VAL A 100 -93.12 41.76 -17.43
N THR A 101 -92.81 41.31 -16.22
CA THR A 101 -93.79 40.87 -15.23
C THR A 101 -93.82 41.86 -14.08
N MET A 102 -95.03 42.26 -13.67
CA MET A 102 -95.23 43.07 -12.48
C MET A 102 -95.25 42.17 -11.23
N LYS A 103 -94.32 42.41 -10.30
CA LYS A 103 -94.32 41.73 -9.01
C LYS A 103 -95.43 42.26 -8.10
N LYS A 104 -95.84 41.46 -7.10
CA LYS A 104 -96.83 41.85 -6.08
C LYS A 104 -96.45 43.14 -5.33
N THR A 105 -95.16 43.46 -5.25
CA THR A 105 -94.61 44.68 -4.62
C THR A 105 -94.66 45.92 -5.53
N GLY A 106 -95.23 45.83 -6.73
CA GLY A 106 -95.30 46.92 -7.71
C GLY A 106 -94.02 47.13 -8.53
N ALA A 107 -92.94 46.41 -8.23
CA ALA A 107 -91.70 46.44 -8.99
C ALA A 107 -91.82 45.66 -10.33
N LEU A 108 -91.33 46.25 -11.41
CA LEU A 108 -91.25 45.59 -12.72
C LEU A 108 -90.01 44.70 -12.79
N THR A 109 -90.17 43.51 -13.35
CA THR A 109 -89.03 42.63 -13.68
C THR A 109 -89.05 42.22 -15.13
N MET A 110 -87.95 42.54 -15.81
CA MET A 110 -87.73 42.22 -17.21
C MET A 110 -86.98 40.89 -17.35
N LYS A 111 -87.40 40.07 -18.31
CA LYS A 111 -86.70 38.88 -18.78
C LYS A 111 -86.50 38.97 -20.29
N THR A 112 -85.30 38.68 -20.75
CA THR A 112 -85.01 38.47 -22.17
C THR A 112 -85.39 37.02 -22.51
N LEU A 113 -86.31 36.85 -23.46
CA LEU A 113 -86.73 35.54 -23.95
C LEU A 113 -85.85 35.10 -25.13
N GLU A 114 -86.11 33.90 -25.65
CA GLU A 114 -85.39 33.36 -26.80
C GLU A 114 -85.43 34.33 -27.99
N SER A 115 -84.26 34.58 -28.57
CA SER A 115 -84.11 35.38 -29.78
C SER A 115 -83.76 34.44 -30.94
N ILE A 116 -84.26 34.74 -32.14
CA ILE A 116 -84.16 33.85 -33.30
C ILE A 116 -83.59 34.62 -34.47
N LEU A 117 -82.52 34.11 -35.07
CA LEU A 117 -81.99 34.57 -36.36
C LEU A 117 -82.22 33.48 -37.42
N ALA A 118 -82.94 33.80 -38.48
CA ALA A 118 -83.28 32.84 -39.53
C ALA A 118 -83.21 33.45 -40.93
N VAL A 119 -83.03 32.61 -41.95
CA VAL A 119 -83.18 33.02 -43.35
C VAL A 119 -84.67 33.20 -43.68
N ALA A 120 -85.01 34.35 -44.24
CA ALA A 120 -86.36 34.71 -44.66
C ALA A 120 -86.61 34.28 -46.12
N ASP A 121 -86.69 32.96 -46.36
CA ASP A 121 -87.05 32.43 -47.68
C ASP A 121 -88.57 32.51 -47.90
N GLU A 122 -89.00 33.24 -48.92
CA GLU A 122 -90.41 33.31 -49.36
C GLU A 122 -90.82 32.12 -50.28
N LYS A 123 -89.86 31.28 -50.72
CA LYS A 123 -90.10 30.28 -51.78
C LYS A 123 -90.39 28.85 -51.32
N LYS A 124 -90.46 28.54 -50.02
CA LYS A 124 -90.85 27.20 -49.54
C LYS A 124 -91.96 27.29 -48.50
N GLY A 125 -93.18 26.96 -48.91
CA GLY A 125 -94.35 26.77 -48.05
C GLY A 125 -94.27 25.56 -47.10
N SER A 126 -93.08 25.23 -46.56
CA SER A 126 -92.91 24.12 -45.64
C SER A 126 -91.74 24.37 -44.69
N ALA A 127 -92.07 24.58 -43.41
CA ALA A 127 -91.43 24.12 -42.17
C ALA A 127 -89.89 24.05 -42.00
N SER A 128 -89.07 24.59 -42.90
CA SER A 128 -87.62 24.66 -42.73
C SER A 128 -87.16 26.12 -42.81
N ARG A 129 -87.56 26.92 -41.82
CA ARG A 129 -86.79 28.12 -41.49
C ARG A 129 -85.50 27.63 -40.86
N GLY A 130 -84.41 27.57 -41.62
CA GLY A 130 -83.09 27.29 -41.07
C GLY A 130 -82.75 28.38 -40.06
N ALA A 131 -82.94 28.11 -38.77
CA ALA A 131 -82.48 28.97 -37.70
C ALA A 131 -80.95 28.89 -37.68
N ILE A 132 -80.30 30.03 -37.90
CA ILE A 132 -78.83 30.14 -37.90
C ILE A 132 -78.32 30.25 -36.47
N SER A 133 -79.02 31.01 -35.61
CA SER A 133 -78.70 31.10 -34.19
C SER A 133 -79.96 31.35 -33.34
N THR A 134 -79.99 30.75 -32.15
CA THR A 134 -81.04 30.93 -31.13
C THR A 134 -80.51 31.52 -29.82
N LYS A 135 -79.20 31.78 -29.71
CA LYS A 135 -78.60 32.39 -28.52
C LYS A 135 -78.46 33.88 -28.70
N CYS A 136 -78.92 34.65 -27.72
CA CYS A 136 -78.86 36.12 -27.75
C CYS A 136 -77.43 36.66 -27.94
N ALA A 137 -76.44 36.07 -27.25
CA ALA A 137 -75.04 36.52 -27.33
C ALA A 137 -74.38 36.28 -28.71
N GLU A 138 -74.79 35.21 -29.40
CA GLU A 138 -74.31 34.92 -30.75
C GLU A 138 -74.98 35.86 -31.77
N MET A 139 -76.28 36.16 -31.60
CA MET A 139 -76.99 37.12 -32.44
C MET A 139 -76.43 38.55 -32.38
N ASP A 140 -76.01 39.01 -31.20
CA ASP A 140 -75.41 40.34 -31.02
C ASP A 140 -74.09 40.51 -31.79
N ALA A 141 -73.39 39.40 -32.06
CA ALA A 141 -72.18 39.39 -32.88
C ALA A 141 -72.48 39.11 -34.36
N GLU A 142 -73.42 38.21 -34.65
CA GLU A 142 -73.73 37.77 -36.02
C GLU A 142 -74.48 38.83 -36.84
N ILE A 143 -75.44 39.55 -36.25
CA ILE A 143 -76.25 40.54 -37.00
C ILE A 143 -75.38 41.68 -37.56
N PRO A 144 -74.48 42.32 -36.76
CA PRO A 144 -73.54 43.31 -37.29
C PRO A 144 -72.67 42.75 -38.43
N ASN A 145 -72.16 41.53 -38.27
CA ASN A 145 -71.37 40.85 -39.31
C ASN A 145 -72.16 40.61 -40.59
N LEU A 146 -73.43 40.20 -40.49
CA LEU A 146 -74.32 39.98 -41.64
C LEU A 146 -74.70 41.29 -42.33
N LEU A 147 -74.81 42.40 -41.60
CA LEU A 147 -75.01 43.74 -42.17
C LEU A 147 -73.71 44.32 -42.77
N GLY A 148 -72.55 43.77 -42.41
CA GLY A 148 -71.25 44.24 -42.86
C GLY A 148 -70.80 45.54 -42.18
N VAL A 149 -71.31 45.80 -40.97
CA VAL A 149 -71.02 47.02 -40.20
C VAL A 149 -70.69 46.62 -38.77
N SER A 150 -69.71 47.28 -38.14
CA SER A 150 -69.34 46.98 -36.75
C SER A 150 -70.47 47.37 -35.78
N LYS A 151 -70.59 46.65 -34.66
CA LYS A 151 -71.57 46.95 -33.61
C LYS A 151 -71.47 48.40 -33.14
N ALA A 152 -70.25 48.91 -32.95
CA ALA A 152 -69.99 50.27 -32.51
C ALA A 152 -70.50 51.33 -33.50
N VAL A 153 -70.45 51.06 -34.82
CA VAL A 153 -70.98 51.96 -35.86
C VAL A 153 -72.51 51.90 -35.90
N LEU A 154 -73.11 50.72 -35.76
CA LEU A 154 -74.56 50.58 -35.65
C LEU A 154 -75.11 51.35 -34.44
N GLU A 155 -74.41 51.31 -33.31
CA GLU A 155 -74.82 51.98 -32.08
C GLU A 155 -74.56 53.49 -32.06
N ASN A 156 -73.35 53.93 -32.42
CA ASN A 156 -72.94 55.32 -32.23
C ASN A 156 -73.19 56.21 -33.46
N VAL A 157 -73.35 55.62 -34.65
CA VAL A 157 -73.45 56.37 -35.92
C VAL A 157 -74.79 56.14 -36.61
N ILE A 158 -75.18 54.89 -36.89
CA ILE A 158 -76.38 54.59 -37.71
C ILE A 158 -77.67 54.72 -36.89
N PHE A 159 -77.78 54.02 -35.75
CA PHE A 159 -78.93 54.08 -34.85
C PHE A 159 -78.57 54.81 -33.55
N CYS A 160 -77.92 55.97 -33.70
CA CYS A 160 -77.56 56.82 -32.58
C CYS A 160 -78.84 57.25 -31.83
N HIS A 161 -78.82 57.15 -30.51
CA HIS A 161 -79.96 57.57 -29.70
C HIS A 161 -80.09 59.10 -29.74
N GLN A 162 -81.32 59.62 -29.68
CA GLN A 162 -81.59 61.05 -29.78
C GLN A 162 -80.84 61.84 -28.70
N GLU A 163 -80.83 61.35 -27.46
CA GLU A 163 -80.11 61.96 -26.33
C GLU A 163 -78.58 61.85 -26.43
N ASP A 164 -78.07 60.96 -27.29
CA ASP A 164 -76.62 60.75 -27.48
C ASP A 164 -76.11 61.37 -28.79
N SER A 165 -76.96 62.02 -29.58
CA SER A 165 -76.63 62.52 -30.92
C SER A 165 -75.51 63.56 -30.97
N TYR A 166 -75.31 64.31 -29.88
CA TYR A 166 -74.25 65.32 -29.74
C TYR A 166 -72.93 64.74 -29.20
N TRP A 167 -72.77 63.41 -29.14
CA TRP A 167 -71.53 62.78 -28.66
C TRP A 167 -70.24 63.24 -29.36
N PRO A 168 -70.22 63.70 -30.63
CA PRO A 168 -69.00 64.25 -31.24
C PRO A 168 -68.53 65.55 -30.56
N LEU A 169 -69.42 66.24 -29.85
CA LEU A 169 -69.16 67.47 -29.08
C LEU A 169 -68.98 67.18 -27.58
N ALA A 170 -69.06 65.92 -27.16
CA ALA A 170 -68.86 65.53 -25.78
C ALA A 170 -67.38 65.72 -25.35
N GLU A 171 -67.14 65.61 -24.05
CA GLU A 171 -65.80 65.72 -23.48
C GLU A 171 -64.78 64.78 -24.14
N PRO A 172 -63.49 65.17 -24.22
CA PRO A 172 -62.45 64.42 -24.92
C PRO A 172 -62.35 62.94 -24.51
N SER A 173 -62.64 62.61 -23.24
CA SER A 173 -62.63 61.25 -22.73
C SER A 173 -63.73 60.37 -23.35
N VAL A 174 -64.97 60.88 -23.39
CA VAL A 174 -66.12 60.18 -23.98
C VAL A 174 -65.95 60.06 -25.49
N LEU A 175 -65.48 61.14 -26.13
CA LEU A 175 -65.20 61.17 -27.56
C LEU A 175 -64.15 60.13 -27.94
N LYS A 176 -63.01 60.10 -27.23
CA LYS A 176 -61.94 59.13 -27.46
C LYS A 176 -62.45 57.70 -27.30
N LYS A 177 -63.24 57.42 -26.26
CA LYS A 177 -63.82 56.09 -26.04
C LYS A 177 -64.66 55.64 -27.23
N LYS A 178 -65.55 56.51 -27.74
CA LYS A 178 -66.37 56.18 -28.92
C LYS A 178 -65.53 56.00 -30.20
N PHE A 179 -64.47 56.78 -30.38
CA PHE A 179 -63.52 56.58 -31.49
C PHE A 179 -62.76 55.25 -31.37
N ASP A 180 -62.26 54.92 -30.19
CA ASP A 180 -61.56 53.66 -29.93
C ASP A 180 -62.49 52.45 -30.17
N ASP A 181 -63.77 52.58 -29.83
CA ASP A 181 -64.81 51.57 -30.09
C ASP A 181 -65.15 51.46 -31.58
N ILE A 182 -65.23 52.57 -32.32
CA ILE A 182 -65.52 52.59 -33.77
C ILE A 182 -64.35 52.00 -34.57
N PHE A 183 -63.11 52.35 -34.24
CA PHE A 183 -61.92 51.90 -34.96
C PHE A 183 -61.34 50.58 -34.45
N GLU A 184 -61.87 50.04 -33.34
CA GLU A 184 -61.43 48.80 -32.70
C GLU A 184 -59.90 48.71 -32.46
N ALA A 185 -59.21 49.85 -32.38
CA ALA A 185 -57.74 49.91 -32.29
C ALA A 185 -57.20 49.22 -31.02
N THR A 186 -58.04 49.10 -30.00
CA THR A 186 -57.73 48.43 -28.73
C THR A 186 -57.43 46.94 -28.87
N LYS A 187 -57.95 46.27 -29.92
CA LYS A 187 -57.66 44.85 -30.17
C LYS A 187 -56.20 44.67 -30.60
N TYR A 188 -55.70 45.55 -31.47
CA TYR A 188 -54.33 45.51 -31.94
C TYR A 188 -53.32 45.91 -30.87
N THR A 189 -53.63 46.91 -30.05
CA THR A 189 -52.74 47.30 -28.94
C THR A 189 -52.58 46.17 -27.92
N LYS A 190 -53.68 45.52 -27.52
CA LYS A 190 -53.64 44.35 -26.62
C LYS A 190 -52.85 43.18 -27.22
N ALA A 191 -53.03 42.89 -28.50
CA ALA A 191 -52.27 41.83 -29.17
C ALA A 191 -50.76 42.13 -29.16
N LEU A 192 -50.39 43.38 -29.41
CA LEU A 192 -49.01 43.84 -29.39
C LEU A 192 -48.39 43.78 -27.98
N ASP A 193 -49.14 44.13 -26.94
CA ASP A 193 -48.69 44.02 -25.55
C ASP A 193 -48.47 42.55 -25.13
N ASN A 194 -49.35 41.64 -25.57
CA ASN A 194 -49.16 40.20 -25.36
C ASN A 194 -47.90 39.68 -26.07
N ILE A 195 -47.63 40.12 -27.30
CA ILE A 195 -46.40 39.75 -28.03
C ILE A 195 -45.15 40.27 -27.29
N LYS A 196 -45.20 41.50 -26.77
CA LYS A 196 -44.10 42.06 -25.97
C LYS A 196 -43.86 41.25 -24.69
N ALA A 197 -44.92 40.86 -23.99
CA ALA A 197 -44.83 40.04 -22.79
C ALA A 197 -44.17 38.68 -23.10
N LEU A 198 -44.66 37.97 -24.13
CA LEU A 198 -44.08 36.69 -24.56
C LEU A 198 -42.61 36.83 -24.96
N ARG A 199 -42.23 37.90 -25.68
CA ARG A 199 -40.83 38.14 -26.02
C ARG A 199 -39.97 38.31 -24.78
N LYS A 200 -40.45 39.05 -23.77
CA LYS A 200 -39.73 39.26 -22.51
C LYS A 200 -39.46 37.94 -21.79
N ASP A 201 -40.48 37.09 -21.68
CA ASP A 201 -40.37 35.78 -21.03
C ASP A 201 -39.38 34.88 -21.77
N ARG A 202 -39.48 34.82 -23.11
CA ARG A 202 -38.54 34.02 -23.92
C ARG A 202 -37.10 34.49 -23.84
N VAL A 203 -36.86 35.78 -23.70
CA VAL A 203 -35.50 36.32 -23.50
C VAL A 203 -34.95 35.91 -22.13
N ALA A 204 -35.78 35.88 -21.09
CA ALA A 204 -35.39 35.40 -19.77
C ALA A 204 -35.04 33.90 -19.79
N ASP A 205 -35.90 33.08 -20.41
CA ASP A 205 -35.64 31.64 -20.61
C ASP A 205 -34.31 31.41 -21.35
N LEU A 206 -34.08 32.14 -22.44
CA LEU A 206 -32.84 32.04 -23.23
C LEU A 206 -31.59 32.35 -22.40
N LYS A 207 -31.67 33.30 -21.45
CA LYS A 207 -30.55 33.64 -20.57
C LYS A 207 -30.26 32.50 -19.60
N ALA A 208 -31.29 31.93 -18.99
CA ALA A 208 -31.15 30.79 -18.08
C ALA A 208 -30.58 29.55 -18.79
N GLU A 209 -31.07 29.25 -19.99
CA GLU A 209 -30.58 28.12 -20.78
C GLU A 209 -29.12 28.32 -21.26
N LYS A 210 -28.72 29.55 -21.58
CA LYS A 210 -27.30 29.85 -21.89
C LYS A 210 -26.38 29.59 -20.71
N GLU A 211 -26.76 30.04 -19.51
CA GLU A 211 -25.98 29.81 -18.29
C GLU A 211 -25.90 28.32 -17.94
N ARG A 212 -27.01 27.59 -18.14
CA ARG A 212 -27.05 26.14 -17.99
C ARG A 212 -26.14 25.44 -19.00
N LEU A 213 -26.14 25.87 -20.26
CA LEU A 213 -25.28 25.32 -21.30
C LEU A 213 -23.81 25.51 -20.99
N GLU A 214 -23.40 26.71 -20.54
CA GLU A 214 -22.01 26.99 -20.13
C GLU A 214 -21.57 26.09 -18.96
N SER A 215 -22.45 25.88 -17.99
CA SER A 215 -22.20 25.00 -16.84
C SER A 215 -22.02 23.55 -17.28
N LEU A 216 -22.94 23.03 -18.11
CA LEU A 216 -22.86 21.68 -18.66
C LEU A 216 -21.63 21.48 -19.56
N GLN A 217 -21.23 22.51 -20.31
CA GLN A 217 -20.01 22.46 -21.12
C GLN A 217 -18.76 22.30 -20.25
N LYS A 218 -18.67 23.04 -19.13
CA LYS A 218 -17.57 22.87 -18.15
C LYS A 218 -17.55 21.44 -17.59
N GLU A 219 -18.69 20.93 -17.14
CA GLU A 219 -18.81 19.56 -16.63
C GLU A 219 -18.41 18.51 -17.66
N LYS A 220 -18.84 18.66 -18.92
CA LYS A 220 -18.45 17.78 -20.02
C LYS A 220 -16.94 17.79 -20.24
N THR A 221 -16.31 18.97 -20.30
CA THR A 221 -14.84 19.05 -20.48
C THR A 221 -14.08 18.40 -19.33
N HIS A 222 -14.59 18.48 -18.10
CA HIS A 222 -14.01 17.79 -16.95
C HIS A 222 -14.20 16.26 -17.05
N ALA A 223 -15.38 15.79 -17.45
CA ALA A 223 -15.64 14.37 -17.66
C ALA A 223 -14.75 13.77 -18.77
N ASP A 224 -14.52 14.51 -19.86
CA ASP A 224 -13.65 14.08 -20.96
C ASP A 224 -12.17 14.01 -20.52
N LYS A 225 -11.71 14.95 -19.68
CA LYS A 225 -10.38 14.90 -19.04
C LYS A 225 -10.24 13.71 -18.08
N LEU A 226 -11.28 13.38 -17.33
CA LEU A 226 -11.26 12.20 -16.46
C LEU A 226 -11.23 10.90 -17.27
N LYS A 227 -12.01 10.80 -18.34
CA LYS A 227 -12.02 9.62 -19.22
C LYS A 227 -10.66 9.37 -19.86
N THR A 228 -10.02 10.41 -20.37
CA THR A 228 -8.65 10.31 -20.92
C THR A 228 -7.67 9.83 -19.86
N ARG A 229 -7.68 10.42 -18.65
CA ARG A 229 -6.83 9.97 -17.54
C ARG A 229 -7.08 8.53 -17.10
N ILE A 230 -8.34 8.08 -17.10
CA ILE A 230 -8.69 6.68 -16.81
C ILE A 230 -8.09 5.76 -17.87
N SER A 231 -8.16 6.13 -19.15
CA SER A 231 -7.57 5.38 -20.26
C SER A 231 -6.04 5.30 -20.16
N ASP A 232 -5.38 6.40 -19.80
CA ASP A 232 -3.93 6.42 -19.66
C ASP A 232 -3.47 5.56 -18.47
N LEU A 233 -4.18 5.66 -17.34
CA LEU A 233 -3.92 4.85 -16.16
C LEU A 233 -4.18 3.37 -16.42
N SER A 234 -5.25 3.01 -17.14
CA SER A 234 -5.51 1.60 -17.47
C SER A 234 -4.44 1.03 -18.40
N SER A 235 -3.97 1.81 -19.37
CA SER A 235 -2.83 1.43 -20.21
C SER A 235 -1.56 1.23 -19.37
N THR A 236 -1.29 2.12 -18.41
CA THR A 236 -0.13 2.03 -17.52
C THR A 236 -0.22 0.83 -16.58
N ILE A 237 -1.42 0.53 -16.06
CA ILE A 237 -1.65 -0.68 -15.24
C ILE A 237 -1.38 -1.92 -16.09
N SER A 238 -1.86 -1.96 -17.34
CA SER A 238 -1.62 -3.08 -18.24
C SER A 238 -0.13 -3.29 -18.50
N SER A 239 0.64 -2.23 -18.77
CA SER A 239 2.08 -2.37 -19.01
C SER A 239 2.83 -2.83 -17.76
N LYS A 240 2.48 -2.29 -16.58
CA LYS A 240 3.08 -2.69 -15.31
C LYS A 240 2.72 -4.12 -14.91
N GLN A 241 1.53 -4.59 -15.28
CA GLN A 241 1.13 -5.97 -15.07
C GLN A 241 2.01 -6.92 -15.91
N THR A 242 2.27 -6.58 -17.18
CA THR A 242 3.20 -7.35 -18.04
C THR A 242 4.62 -7.35 -17.47
N GLU A 243 5.15 -6.20 -17.06
CA GLU A 243 6.48 -6.11 -16.41
C GLU A 243 6.56 -6.98 -15.15
N TYR A 244 5.49 -7.00 -14.34
CA TYR A 244 5.40 -7.83 -13.13
C TYR A 244 5.44 -9.32 -13.47
N GLU A 245 4.66 -9.75 -14.46
CA GLU A 245 4.60 -11.16 -14.89
C GLU A 245 5.95 -11.63 -15.44
N GLU A 246 6.62 -10.82 -16.26
CA GLU A 246 7.98 -11.11 -16.74
C GLU A 246 8.98 -11.21 -15.60
N THR A 247 8.97 -10.23 -14.69
CA THR A 247 9.90 -10.19 -13.54
C THR A 247 9.66 -11.38 -12.62
N LYS A 248 8.40 -11.75 -12.40
CA LYS A 248 8.01 -12.94 -11.63
C LYS A 248 8.50 -14.23 -12.30
N SER A 249 8.41 -14.32 -13.63
CA SER A 249 8.95 -15.46 -14.37
C SER A 249 10.47 -15.57 -14.18
N ARG A 250 11.20 -14.46 -14.39
CA ARG A 250 12.66 -14.42 -14.17
C ARG A 250 13.04 -14.79 -12.74
N TYR A 251 12.30 -14.29 -11.75
CA TYR A 251 12.50 -14.64 -10.35
C TYR A 251 12.33 -16.16 -10.13
N ASN A 252 11.26 -16.76 -10.65
CA ASN A 252 11.03 -18.20 -10.53
C ASN A 252 12.15 -19.02 -11.17
N ASP A 253 12.67 -18.59 -12.31
CA ASP A 253 13.80 -19.24 -12.97
C ASP A 253 15.08 -19.12 -12.14
N LEU A 254 15.33 -17.95 -11.54
CA LEU A 254 16.44 -17.74 -10.63
C LEU A 254 16.34 -18.63 -9.37
N VAL A 255 15.13 -18.78 -8.81
CA VAL A 255 14.87 -19.67 -7.67
C VAL A 255 15.19 -21.12 -8.03
N LYS A 256 14.75 -21.59 -9.21
CA LYS A 256 15.09 -22.93 -9.71
C LYS A 256 16.60 -23.10 -9.91
N ALA A 257 17.26 -22.10 -10.49
CA ALA A 257 18.71 -22.12 -10.69
C ALA A 257 19.45 -22.16 -9.34
N ASN A 258 19.06 -21.33 -8.38
CA ASN A 258 19.62 -21.34 -7.03
C ASN A 258 19.43 -22.69 -6.34
N ALA A 259 18.24 -23.29 -6.44
CA ALA A 259 18.00 -24.63 -5.88
C ALA A 259 18.96 -25.68 -6.47
N ARG A 260 19.17 -25.65 -7.80
CA ARG A 260 20.16 -26.52 -8.47
C ARG A 260 21.58 -26.24 -8.01
N PHE A 261 21.96 -24.97 -7.84
CA PHE A 261 23.27 -24.60 -7.31
C PHE A 261 23.48 -25.11 -5.88
N TYR A 262 22.49 -24.97 -5.00
CA TYR A 262 22.55 -25.52 -3.65
C TYR A 262 22.69 -27.04 -3.65
N GLU A 263 21.96 -27.75 -4.49
CA GLU A 263 22.07 -29.21 -4.63
C GLU A 263 23.45 -29.63 -5.18
N SER A 264 23.99 -28.88 -6.14
CA SER A 264 25.35 -29.12 -6.63
C SER A 264 26.39 -28.82 -5.54
N ALA A 265 26.20 -27.78 -4.75
CA ALA A 265 27.10 -27.41 -3.66
C ALA A 265 27.08 -28.44 -2.52
N THR A 266 25.92 -29.02 -2.19
CA THR A 266 25.83 -30.10 -1.21
C THR A 266 26.53 -31.36 -1.71
N LYS A 267 26.29 -31.77 -2.98
CA LYS A 267 27.00 -32.90 -3.60
C LYS A 267 28.51 -32.68 -3.66
N PHE A 268 28.95 -31.47 -4.01
CA PHE A 268 30.36 -31.11 -3.99
C PHE A 268 30.95 -31.22 -2.58
N ARG A 269 30.26 -30.69 -1.57
CA ARG A 269 30.68 -30.79 -0.16
C ARG A 269 30.80 -32.24 0.31
N GLU A 270 29.81 -33.08 -0.01
CA GLU A 270 29.86 -34.51 0.32
C GLU A 270 31.05 -35.20 -0.35
N THR A 271 31.28 -34.90 -1.63
CA THR A 271 32.43 -35.46 -2.37
C THR A 271 33.75 -34.98 -1.78
N TYR A 272 33.85 -33.70 -1.44
CA TYR A 272 35.02 -33.12 -0.78
C TYR A 272 35.29 -33.79 0.57
N MET A 273 34.27 -33.97 1.41
CA MET A 273 34.41 -34.71 2.69
C MET A 273 34.86 -36.15 2.48
N LYS A 274 34.37 -36.84 1.43
CA LYS A 274 34.82 -38.18 1.08
C LYS A 274 36.30 -38.17 0.67
N VAL A 275 36.70 -37.24 -0.20
CA VAL A 275 38.10 -37.10 -0.64
C VAL A 275 39.01 -36.82 0.54
N ASP A 276 38.62 -35.93 1.45
CA ASP A 276 39.38 -35.59 2.65
C ASP A 276 39.56 -36.81 3.56
N SER A 277 38.48 -37.55 3.83
CA SER A 277 38.54 -38.79 4.61
C SER A 277 39.39 -39.89 3.95
N LEU A 278 39.40 -39.95 2.62
CA LEU A 278 40.22 -40.89 1.86
C LEU A 278 41.69 -40.47 1.89
N ASN A 279 41.99 -39.18 1.84
CA ASN A 279 43.35 -38.66 2.00
C ASN A 279 43.88 -38.92 3.42
N GLU A 280 43.07 -38.71 4.46
CA GLU A 280 43.43 -39.09 5.84
C GLU A 280 43.67 -40.60 5.99
N LYS A 281 42.84 -41.43 5.35
CA LYS A 281 43.06 -42.89 5.32
C LYS A 281 44.34 -43.25 4.55
N LYS A 282 44.59 -42.60 3.42
CA LYS A 282 45.80 -42.79 2.63
C LYS A 282 47.04 -42.43 3.44
N SER A 283 47.05 -41.27 4.10
CA SER A 283 48.15 -40.83 4.98
C SER A 283 48.38 -41.85 6.10
N ARG A 284 47.32 -42.34 6.75
CA ARG A 284 47.43 -43.39 7.77
C ARG A 284 48.02 -44.69 7.22
N TYR A 285 47.55 -45.15 6.07
CA TYR A 285 48.11 -46.36 5.45
C TYR A 285 49.56 -46.16 5.00
N GLU A 286 49.94 -44.98 4.53
CA GLU A 286 51.33 -44.65 4.20
C GLU A 286 52.23 -44.64 5.44
N GLU A 287 51.75 -44.11 6.58
CA GLU A 287 52.43 -44.18 7.87
C GLU A 287 52.54 -45.62 8.40
N GLU A 288 51.44 -46.39 8.37
CA GLU A 288 51.43 -47.81 8.74
C GLU A 288 52.39 -48.62 7.86
N LEU A 289 52.45 -48.33 6.56
CA LEU A 289 53.35 -48.99 5.62
C LEU A 289 54.81 -48.59 5.87
N ALA A 290 55.09 -47.32 6.20
CA ALA A 290 56.43 -46.88 6.58
C ALA A 290 56.92 -47.58 7.86
N VAL A 291 56.05 -47.67 8.89
CA VAL A 291 56.35 -48.39 10.14
C VAL A 291 56.50 -49.90 9.89
N ALA A 292 55.67 -50.49 9.03
CA ALA A 292 55.80 -51.89 8.66
C ALA A 292 57.11 -52.16 7.90
N ARG A 293 57.53 -51.28 6.99
CA ARG A 293 58.82 -51.36 6.28
C ARG A 293 60.02 -51.22 7.21
N GLU A 294 59.90 -50.45 8.29
CA GLU A 294 60.97 -50.33 9.29
C GLU A 294 61.11 -51.60 10.14
N ASN A 295 60.00 -52.29 10.41
CA ASN A 295 59.96 -53.47 11.28
C ASN A 295 60.01 -54.82 10.53
N VAL A 296 59.75 -54.82 9.22
CA VAL A 296 59.74 -56.01 8.37
C VAL A 296 60.80 -55.85 7.29
N ARG A 297 61.80 -56.72 7.31
CA ARG A 297 62.80 -56.82 6.25
C ARG A 297 62.13 -57.41 5.01
N GLU A 298 61.92 -56.60 3.97
CA GLU A 298 61.48 -57.08 2.65
C GLU A 298 62.45 -58.18 2.18
N LEU A 299 61.92 -59.36 1.87
CA LEU A 299 62.68 -60.49 1.36
C LEU A 299 62.67 -60.43 -0.17
N ASP A 300 63.84 -60.22 -0.77
CA ASP A 300 63.97 -60.19 -2.22
C ASP A 300 63.74 -61.60 -2.83
N GLY A 301 62.86 -61.67 -3.82
CA GLY A 301 62.54 -62.89 -4.60
C GLY A 301 61.29 -62.70 -5.46
N THR A 302 61.11 -63.58 -6.45
CA THR A 302 59.82 -63.68 -7.15
C THR A 302 58.78 -64.38 -6.28
N ASP A 303 57.48 -64.12 -6.50
CA ASP A 303 56.37 -64.69 -5.69
C ASP A 303 56.43 -66.23 -5.57
N GLN A 304 56.99 -66.91 -6.57
CA GLN A 304 57.18 -68.37 -6.56
C GLN A 304 58.32 -68.81 -5.62
N GLU A 305 59.44 -68.09 -5.58
CA GLU A 305 60.60 -68.41 -4.73
C GLU A 305 60.33 -68.16 -3.25
N LEU A 306 59.51 -67.15 -2.93
CA LEU A 306 59.07 -66.84 -1.57
C LEU A 306 58.11 -67.90 -1.02
N ALA A 307 57.25 -68.47 -1.88
CA ALA A 307 56.35 -69.57 -1.52
C ALA A 307 57.11 -70.87 -1.17
N ASP A 308 58.16 -71.21 -1.93
CA ASP A 308 59.01 -72.37 -1.64
C ASP A 308 59.86 -72.17 -0.36
N ARG A 309 60.31 -70.94 -0.09
CA ARG A 309 60.99 -70.58 1.17
C ARG A 309 60.07 -70.70 2.39
N LEU A 310 58.80 -70.35 2.25
CA LEU A 310 57.80 -70.50 3.32
C LEU A 310 57.56 -71.98 3.64
N LYS A 311 57.52 -72.83 2.61
CA LYS A 311 57.23 -74.27 2.75
C LYS A 311 58.38 -75.05 3.43
N ASN A 312 59.62 -74.62 3.24
CA ASN A 312 60.81 -75.26 3.81
C ASN A 312 61.37 -74.53 5.05
N PHE A 313 60.64 -73.54 5.59
CA PHE A 313 61.10 -72.71 6.71
C PHE A 313 61.22 -73.50 8.02
N ASP A 314 60.30 -74.43 8.28
CA ASP A 314 60.30 -75.25 9.50
C ASP A 314 61.53 -76.17 9.59
N ASP A 315 61.96 -76.76 8.47
CA ASP A 315 63.18 -77.58 8.40
C ASP A 315 64.45 -76.74 8.63
N HIS A 316 64.45 -75.48 8.18
CA HIS A 316 65.57 -74.57 8.39
C HIS A 316 65.65 -74.07 9.84
N VAL A 317 64.51 -73.83 10.49
CA VAL A 317 64.42 -73.46 11.91
C VAL A 317 64.87 -74.61 12.81
N MET A 318 64.50 -75.85 12.50
CA MET A 318 64.92 -77.04 13.26
C MET A 318 66.44 -77.27 13.20
N LYS A 319 67.06 -77.14 12.01
CA LYS A 319 68.54 -77.22 11.87
C LYS A 319 69.28 -76.14 12.64
N GLN A 320 68.76 -74.92 12.68
CA GLN A 320 69.34 -73.80 13.44
C GLN A 320 69.25 -74.02 14.96
N LYS A 321 68.11 -74.48 15.49
CA LYS A 321 67.97 -74.83 16.92
C LYS A 321 68.90 -75.95 17.35
N GLN A 322 69.15 -76.95 16.50
CA GLN A 322 70.05 -78.05 16.82
C GLN A 322 71.52 -77.62 16.84
N LYS A 323 71.94 -76.75 15.91
CA LYS A 323 73.26 -76.11 15.94
C LYS A 323 73.45 -75.23 17.17
N GLN A 324 72.42 -74.49 17.59
CA GLN A 324 72.49 -73.64 18.77
C GLN A 324 72.74 -74.47 20.03
N ARG A 325 72.07 -75.62 20.19
CA ARG A 325 72.30 -76.52 21.34
C ARG A 325 73.72 -77.05 21.41
N THR A 326 74.27 -77.52 20.29
CA THR A 326 75.65 -78.06 20.25
C THR A 326 76.71 -76.99 20.54
N GLU A 327 76.48 -75.74 20.14
CA GLU A 327 77.43 -74.65 20.44
C GLU A 327 77.30 -74.17 21.90
N THR A 328 76.11 -74.21 22.51
CA THR A 328 75.96 -73.93 23.95
C THR A 328 76.60 -74.99 24.85
N GLU A 329 76.57 -76.27 24.47
CA GLU A 329 77.27 -77.33 25.23
C GLU A 329 78.78 -77.13 25.19
N LYS A 330 79.37 -76.86 24.00
CA LYS A 330 80.79 -76.52 23.88
C LYS A 330 81.20 -75.28 24.67
N ALA A 331 80.31 -74.28 24.74
CA ALA A 331 80.58 -73.07 25.51
C ALA A 331 80.63 -73.33 27.03
N GLN A 332 79.84 -74.29 27.52
CA GLN A 332 79.86 -74.70 28.94
C GLN A 332 81.15 -75.45 29.28
N ASP A 333 81.59 -76.38 28.42
CA ASP A 333 82.84 -77.12 28.62
C ASP A 333 84.06 -76.18 28.70
N ILE A 334 84.10 -75.15 27.83
CA ILE A 334 85.18 -74.15 27.83
C ILE A 334 85.16 -73.28 29.10
N ASP A 335 83.97 -72.96 29.66
CA ASP A 335 83.86 -72.15 30.88
C ASP A 335 84.29 -72.93 32.13
N GLU A 336 84.07 -74.26 32.15
CA GLU A 336 84.60 -75.16 33.18
C GLU A 336 86.14 -75.26 33.12
N GLU A 337 86.74 -75.36 31.93
CA GLU A 337 88.20 -75.30 31.80
C GLU A 337 88.75 -73.94 32.26
N LEU A 338 88.09 -72.84 31.91
CA LEU A 338 88.52 -71.48 32.24
C LEU A 338 88.45 -71.19 33.75
N THR A 339 87.48 -71.79 34.45
CA THR A 339 87.40 -71.70 35.92
C THR A 339 88.48 -72.50 36.63
N SER A 340 88.92 -73.63 36.08
CA SER A 340 90.04 -74.41 36.65
C SER A 340 91.38 -73.67 36.56
N VAL A 341 91.70 -73.11 35.39
CA VAL A 341 92.93 -72.32 35.16
C VAL A 341 92.95 -71.03 35.99
N ARG A 342 91.79 -70.39 36.19
CA ARG A 342 91.68 -69.22 37.08
C ARG A 342 92.01 -69.54 38.54
N LYS A 343 91.69 -70.74 39.03
CA LYS A 343 92.07 -71.15 40.40
C LYS A 343 93.59 -71.29 40.53
N GLU A 344 94.25 -71.97 39.59
CA GLU A 344 95.71 -72.10 39.59
C GLU A 344 96.42 -70.74 39.53
N HIS A 345 95.89 -69.80 38.74
CA HIS A 345 96.43 -68.44 38.67
C HIS A 345 96.34 -67.69 40.01
N VAL A 346 95.26 -67.87 40.77
CA VAL A 346 95.09 -67.22 42.08
C VAL A 346 96.06 -67.78 43.12
N ASP A 347 96.29 -69.10 43.12
CA ASP A 347 97.24 -69.74 44.04
C ASP A 347 98.69 -69.28 43.78
N LEU A 348 99.08 -69.20 42.50
CA LEU A 348 100.41 -68.70 42.11
C LEU A 348 100.63 -67.23 42.50
N ILE A 349 99.63 -66.35 42.34
CA ILE A 349 99.72 -64.95 42.82
C ILE A 349 99.93 -64.92 44.34
N GLY A 350 99.25 -65.80 45.09
CA GLY A 350 99.38 -65.90 46.54
C GLY A 350 100.82 -66.19 46.97
N THR A 351 101.48 -67.14 46.30
CA THR A 351 102.89 -67.50 46.57
C THR A 351 103.87 -66.39 46.22
N GLN A 352 103.63 -65.65 45.13
CA GLN A 352 104.45 -64.49 44.75
C GLN A 352 104.36 -63.36 45.81
N GLY A 353 103.16 -63.14 46.37
CA GLY A 353 102.94 -62.13 47.42
C GLY A 353 103.71 -62.41 48.71
N GLN A 354 103.86 -63.68 49.10
CA GLN A 354 104.62 -64.06 50.31
C GLN A 354 106.12 -63.80 50.15
N LEU A 355 106.72 -64.18 49.02
CA LEU A 355 108.16 -64.02 48.79
C LEU A 355 108.59 -62.54 48.73
N VAL A 356 107.76 -61.67 48.14
CA VAL A 356 108.02 -60.22 48.10
C VAL A 356 107.93 -59.57 49.49
N ALA A 357 107.15 -60.13 50.41
CA ALA A 357 107.06 -59.64 51.78
C ALA A 357 108.31 -59.99 52.60
N GLU A 358 108.89 -61.17 52.39
CA GLU A 358 110.14 -61.59 53.05
C GLU A 358 111.35 -60.76 52.57
N GLU A 359 111.43 -60.46 51.27
CA GLU A 359 112.49 -59.61 50.71
C GLU A 359 112.51 -58.22 51.37
N LYS A 360 111.36 -57.57 51.49
CA LYS A 360 111.24 -56.24 52.13
C LYS A 360 111.56 -56.25 53.63
N ALA A 361 111.35 -57.37 54.32
CA ALA A 361 111.70 -57.48 55.74
C ALA A 361 113.22 -57.50 55.94
N GLN A 362 113.95 -58.19 55.05
CA GLN A 362 115.41 -58.27 55.09
C GLN A 362 116.07 -56.91 54.81
N GLU A 363 115.54 -56.12 53.86
CA GLU A 363 116.04 -54.78 53.56
C GLU A 363 115.95 -53.83 54.77
N ARG A 364 114.88 -53.91 55.56
CA ARG A 364 114.70 -53.08 56.76
C ARG A 364 115.73 -53.38 57.84
N LEU A 365 116.06 -54.65 58.07
CA LEU A 365 117.05 -55.05 59.07
C LEU A 365 118.47 -54.57 58.72
N VAL A 366 118.81 -54.53 57.42
CA VAL A 366 120.09 -54.00 56.95
C VAL A 366 120.17 -52.49 57.17
N ALA A 367 119.08 -51.75 56.89
CA ALA A 367 119.02 -50.31 57.12
C ALA A 367 119.18 -49.93 58.59
N GLU A 368 118.50 -50.64 59.51
CA GLU A 368 118.63 -50.40 60.96
C GLU A 368 120.06 -50.65 61.47
N ARG A 369 120.74 -51.69 60.97
CA ARG A 369 122.13 -51.99 61.33
C ARG A 369 123.07 -50.86 60.94
N GLU A 370 122.95 -50.36 59.71
CA GLU A 370 123.81 -49.30 59.18
C GLU A 370 123.58 -47.97 59.91
N GLU A 371 122.33 -47.69 60.31
CA GLU A 371 122.00 -46.51 61.10
C GLU A 371 122.64 -46.55 62.49
N LEU A 372 122.62 -47.72 63.15
CA LEU A 372 123.28 -47.93 64.45
C LEU A 372 124.81 -47.74 64.37
N VAL A 373 125.45 -48.21 63.30
CA VAL A 373 126.89 -48.02 63.09
C VAL A 373 127.22 -46.53 62.93
N ARG A 374 126.40 -45.80 62.15
CA ARG A 374 126.56 -44.35 61.95
C ARG A 374 126.37 -43.58 63.25
N GLU A 375 125.36 -43.95 64.05
CA GLU A 375 125.06 -43.31 65.33
C GLU A 375 126.22 -43.46 66.33
N ILE A 376 126.79 -44.66 66.44
CA ILE A 376 127.89 -44.93 67.36
C ILE A 376 129.20 -44.27 66.87
N SER A 377 129.45 -44.24 65.55
CA SER A 377 130.62 -43.60 64.92
C SER A 377 130.67 -42.11 65.26
N GLY A 378 129.55 -41.42 65.07
CA GLY A 378 129.42 -39.99 65.36
C GLY A 378 129.56 -39.65 66.84
N ARG A 379 128.98 -40.48 67.72
CA ARG A 379 128.97 -40.22 69.18
C ARG A 379 130.36 -40.36 69.81
N HIS A 380 131.22 -41.20 69.23
CA HIS A 380 132.54 -41.53 69.76
C HIS A 380 133.72 -41.02 68.90
N GLN A 381 133.43 -40.19 67.88
CA GLN A 381 134.41 -39.53 66.98
C GLN A 381 135.38 -40.50 66.27
N ILE A 382 134.90 -41.69 65.89
CA ILE A 382 135.69 -42.70 65.17
C ILE A 382 135.56 -42.41 63.66
N LYS A 383 136.53 -41.68 63.09
CA LYS A 383 136.48 -41.23 61.69
C LYS A 383 136.59 -42.41 60.71
N GLY A 384 135.75 -42.40 59.67
CA GLY A 384 135.82 -43.31 58.52
C GLY A 384 134.57 -44.17 58.24
N TYR A 385 133.51 -44.08 59.06
CA TYR A 385 132.33 -44.96 58.95
C TYR A 385 131.01 -44.19 58.74
N ASP A 386 131.09 -42.96 58.22
CA ASP A 386 129.95 -42.03 58.10
C ASP A 386 129.23 -42.08 56.74
N HIS A 387 129.41 -43.15 55.95
CA HIS A 387 128.76 -43.37 54.65
C HIS A 387 128.03 -44.70 54.59
N THR A 388 127.06 -44.82 53.69
CA THR A 388 126.30 -46.05 53.38
C THR A 388 126.34 -46.33 51.88
N PRO A 389 126.39 -47.61 51.44
CA PRO A 389 126.34 -48.83 52.23
C PRO A 389 127.70 -49.19 52.86
N LEU A 390 127.68 -49.80 54.05
CA LEU A 390 128.90 -50.25 54.74
C LEU A 390 129.15 -51.72 54.43
N SER A 391 130.31 -52.01 53.85
CA SER A 391 130.69 -53.40 53.53
C SER A 391 130.82 -54.23 54.81
N LYS A 392 130.64 -55.55 54.71
CA LYS A 392 130.75 -56.45 55.86
C LYS A 392 132.12 -56.34 56.58
N GLN A 393 133.18 -55.97 55.85
CA GLN A 393 134.52 -55.76 56.40
C GLN A 393 134.62 -54.45 57.19
N GLU A 394 134.06 -53.36 56.68
CA GLU A 394 134.07 -52.06 57.37
C GLU A 394 133.27 -52.09 58.68
N VAL A 395 132.17 -52.85 58.73
CA VAL A 395 131.40 -53.05 59.97
C VAL A 395 132.19 -53.86 61.00
N ALA A 396 133.03 -54.81 60.56
CA ALA A 396 133.89 -55.59 61.46
C ALA A 396 135.02 -54.74 62.06
N ASP A 397 135.68 -53.93 61.22
CA ASP A 397 136.74 -53.01 61.65
C ASP A 397 136.22 -51.94 62.63
N PHE A 398 134.98 -51.47 62.41
CA PHE A 398 134.32 -50.54 63.33
C PHE A 398 134.10 -51.16 64.72
N GLN A 399 133.67 -52.42 64.78
CA GLN A 399 133.47 -53.14 66.05
C GLN A 399 134.79 -53.36 66.80
N GLU A 400 135.92 -53.46 66.11
CA GLU A 400 137.23 -53.62 66.73
C GLU A 400 137.75 -52.31 67.34
N LYS A 401 137.62 -51.19 66.63
CA LYS A 401 137.90 -49.83 67.16
C LYS A 401 137.01 -49.49 68.36
N LEU A 402 135.75 -49.92 68.34
CA LEU A 402 134.84 -49.73 69.48
C LEU A 402 135.29 -50.50 70.73
N ARG A 403 135.88 -51.70 70.55
CA ARG A 403 136.41 -52.52 71.65
C ARG A 403 137.66 -51.92 72.28
N GLU A 404 138.55 -51.30 71.50
CA GLU A 404 139.72 -50.57 72.04
C GLU A 404 139.33 -49.34 72.86
N MET A 405 138.35 -48.57 72.38
CA MET A 405 137.82 -47.40 73.08
C MET A 405 137.19 -47.77 74.43
N LYS A 406 136.42 -48.87 74.47
CA LYS A 406 135.83 -49.39 75.71
C LYS A 406 136.89 -49.81 76.74
N LYS A 407 138.03 -50.39 76.30
CA LYS A 407 139.14 -50.72 77.21
C LYS A 407 139.80 -49.49 77.82
N ARG A 408 139.91 -48.39 77.07
CA ARG A 408 140.56 -47.15 77.52
C ARG A 408 139.71 -46.41 78.57
N GLN A 409 138.39 -46.34 78.38
CA GLN A 409 137.48 -45.71 79.35
C GLN A 409 137.37 -46.50 80.67
N ASN A 410 137.42 -47.84 80.63
CA ASN A 410 137.36 -48.66 81.85
C ASN A 410 138.57 -48.45 82.80
N LEU A 411 139.75 -48.11 82.26
CA LEU A 411 140.95 -47.80 83.05
C LEU A 411 140.88 -46.43 83.77
N GLU A 412 140.11 -45.48 83.24
CA GLU A 412 139.88 -44.17 83.87
C GLU A 412 138.81 -44.25 84.96
N THR A 413 137.77 -45.06 84.77
CA THR A 413 136.74 -45.29 85.78
C THR A 413 137.29 -46.00 87.02
N ASP A 414 138.20 -46.98 86.86
CA ASP A 414 138.82 -47.67 88.00
C ASP A 414 139.73 -46.74 88.84
N ARG A 415 140.34 -45.70 88.23
CA ARG A 415 141.11 -44.67 88.96
C ARG A 415 140.23 -43.71 89.76
N LEU A 416 139.04 -43.38 89.25
CA LEU A 416 138.11 -42.47 89.92
C LEU A 416 137.34 -43.16 91.06
N GLN A 417 137.17 -44.48 90.98
CA GLN A 417 136.46 -45.26 92.00
C GLN A 417 137.25 -45.44 93.30
N VAL A 418 138.59 -45.38 93.26
CA VAL A 418 139.44 -45.38 94.48
C VAL A 418 139.39 -44.03 95.21
N CYS A 419 138.98 -42.95 94.54
CA CYS A 419 139.00 -41.60 95.08
C CYS A 419 137.67 -41.15 95.71
N LEU A 420 136.55 -41.83 95.42
CA LEU A 420 135.21 -41.36 95.81
C LEU A 420 134.64 -41.99 97.08
N ASP A 421 135.00 -43.22 97.46
CA ASP A 421 134.42 -43.88 98.64
C ASP A 421 135.12 -43.51 99.97
N SER A 422 135.90 -42.42 99.99
CA SER A 422 136.48 -41.83 101.21
C SER A 422 135.64 -40.71 101.85
N PHE A 423 134.53 -40.24 101.27
CA PHE A 423 133.84 -39.04 101.80
C PHE A 423 132.30 -39.02 101.60
N MET A 424 131.60 -39.60 102.60
CA MET A 424 130.24 -39.25 103.10
C MET A 424 128.94 -39.73 102.36
N PRO A 425 127.80 -39.87 103.09
CA PRO A 425 126.75 -40.86 102.83
C PRO A 425 125.33 -40.29 102.52
N GLY A 426 124.50 -41.10 101.85
CA GLY A 426 123.05 -41.23 102.11
C GLY A 426 122.02 -40.29 101.43
N ARG A 427 120.99 -40.91 100.82
CA ARG A 427 119.60 -40.44 100.50
C ARG A 427 119.47 -39.36 99.39
N THR A 428 118.44 -39.25 98.54
CA THR A 428 117.13 -39.90 98.24
C THR A 428 116.54 -39.27 96.95
N PHE A 429 115.54 -39.92 96.34
CA PHE A 429 114.32 -39.33 95.70
C PHE A 429 114.31 -38.70 94.28
N GLN A 430 113.51 -39.35 93.40
CA GLN A 430 112.24 -38.93 92.75
C GLN A 430 112.16 -37.75 91.73
N VAL A 431 111.29 -37.90 90.70
CA VAL A 431 110.37 -36.92 90.04
C VAL A 431 110.41 -36.82 88.49
N LEU A 432 109.29 -37.22 87.89
CA LEU A 432 108.38 -36.67 86.85
C LEU A 432 108.70 -35.48 85.89
N SER A 433 107.93 -35.48 84.79
CA SER A 433 107.34 -34.38 83.95
C SER A 433 108.04 -34.07 82.60
N GLY A 434 107.39 -33.73 81.46
CA GLY A 434 105.99 -33.53 81.05
C GLY A 434 105.91 -32.74 79.70
N SER A 435 104.71 -32.63 79.09
CA SER A 435 104.24 -31.64 78.04
C SER A 435 104.32 -32.04 76.54
N ARG A 436 103.44 -31.64 75.58
CA ARG A 436 102.04 -31.14 75.46
C ARG A 436 101.75 -30.81 73.96
N LYS A 437 100.49 -30.96 73.50
CA LYS A 437 99.70 -30.14 72.51
C LYS A 437 99.09 -30.81 71.25
N ARG A 438 97.88 -30.29 70.91
CA ARG A 438 96.84 -30.62 69.90
C ARG A 438 96.94 -29.74 68.63
N ALA A 439 96.31 -30.14 67.50
CA ALA A 439 95.12 -29.50 66.84
C ALA A 439 94.87 -29.96 65.36
N ARG A 440 93.59 -29.80 64.89
CA ARG A 440 92.91 -30.14 63.59
C ARG A 440 93.17 -29.08 62.44
N PRO A 441 92.47 -28.95 61.25
CA PRO A 441 91.20 -29.57 60.69
C PRO A 441 90.98 -29.75 59.12
N ALA A 442 89.73 -30.16 58.75
CA ALA A 442 88.88 -29.88 57.53
C ALA A 442 89.09 -30.65 56.19
N ALA A 443 88.17 -30.82 55.20
CA ALA A 443 86.68 -30.89 55.00
C ALA A 443 86.35 -31.17 53.48
N THR A 444 85.08 -31.53 53.13
CA THR A 444 84.35 -31.53 51.79
C THR A 444 84.68 -32.57 50.68
N SER A 445 83.81 -33.07 49.76
CA SER A 445 82.34 -33.35 49.65
C SER A 445 81.96 -33.83 48.19
N THR A 446 81.14 -34.90 48.04
CA THR A 446 79.94 -35.14 47.14
C THR A 446 80.07 -35.07 45.58
N THR A 447 79.41 -35.88 44.71
CA THR A 447 77.95 -35.93 44.42
C THR A 447 77.54 -36.98 43.34
N ARG A 448 76.28 -37.48 43.39
CA ARG A 448 75.55 -38.32 42.40
C ARG A 448 74.03 -37.94 42.37
N ILE A 449 73.40 -38.07 41.19
CA ILE A 449 71.96 -38.32 40.85
C ILE A 449 70.95 -37.14 40.64
N GLN A 450 70.38 -37.15 39.42
CA GLN A 450 69.05 -36.78 38.84
C GLN A 450 68.33 -35.45 39.14
N GLY A 451 67.77 -34.90 38.05
CA GLY A 451 66.39 -34.37 38.05
C GLY A 451 66.20 -32.98 37.46
N GLY A 452 65.75 -32.94 36.19
CA GLY A 452 64.91 -31.92 35.53
C GLY A 452 64.96 -30.43 35.92
N CYS A 453 65.35 -29.60 34.95
CA CYS A 453 65.06 -28.15 34.86
C CYS A 453 64.38 -27.90 33.50
N THR A 454 63.14 -27.37 33.38
CA THR A 454 62.57 -26.01 33.61
C THR A 454 62.52 -25.12 32.36
N LEU A 455 61.47 -24.26 32.34
CA LEU A 455 61.25 -22.95 31.68
C LEU A 455 60.07 -22.94 30.66
N SER A 456 58.91 -22.31 30.97
CA SER A 456 58.58 -20.87 31.10
C SER A 456 58.27 -20.26 29.72
N SER A 457 57.15 -19.55 29.45
CA SER A 457 56.57 -18.43 30.18
C SER A 457 55.14 -18.03 29.72
N LYS A 458 54.29 -17.57 30.68
CA LYS A 458 53.46 -16.33 30.74
C LYS A 458 52.66 -15.85 29.50
N ALA A 459 51.45 -15.27 29.59
CA ALA A 459 50.60 -14.84 30.70
C ALA A 459 49.19 -14.39 30.21
N THR A 460 48.18 -14.58 31.09
CA THR A 460 47.01 -13.70 31.45
C THR A 460 46.12 -13.10 30.33
N ASN A 461 44.78 -13.05 30.45
CA ASN A 461 44.07 -12.52 31.62
C ASN A 461 42.57 -12.91 31.70
N SER A 462 42.11 -13.03 32.95
CA SER A 462 40.77 -12.80 33.54
C SER A 462 39.49 -13.22 32.80
N ARG A 463 38.78 -14.27 33.28
CA ARG A 463 37.70 -14.25 34.31
C ARG A 463 36.40 -13.57 33.81
N ARG A 464 35.32 -14.32 33.49
CA ARG A 464 34.30 -14.95 34.37
C ARG A 464 33.40 -13.90 35.09
N PRO A 465 32.15 -14.23 35.50
CA PRO A 465 30.93 -14.60 34.75
C PRO A 465 29.69 -13.91 35.44
N PRO A 466 28.53 -14.54 35.74
CA PRO A 466 27.39 -14.96 34.89
C PRO A 466 25.99 -14.55 35.44
N ARG A 467 24.95 -15.18 34.85
CA ARG A 467 23.59 -15.54 35.37
C ARG A 467 22.51 -14.46 35.20
N ARG A 468 21.49 -14.70 34.36
CA ARG A 468 20.30 -15.60 34.46
C ARG A 468 19.30 -15.14 35.51
N THR A 469 18.07 -14.85 35.08
CA THR A 469 16.75 -15.33 35.59
C THR A 469 15.62 -14.71 34.74
N GLU A 470 14.72 -15.53 34.16
CA GLU A 470 13.30 -15.79 34.56
C GLU A 470 12.32 -14.72 34.04
N SER A 471 11.49 -14.99 33.03
CA SER A 471 10.19 -15.71 32.99
C SER A 471 8.97 -14.92 33.50
N VAL A 472 8.12 -14.40 32.56
CA VAL A 472 6.64 -14.56 32.33
C VAL A 472 5.66 -14.42 33.55
N PRO A 473 4.33 -14.06 33.52
CA PRO A 473 3.30 -13.72 32.47
C PRO A 473 2.30 -12.54 32.80
N LEU A 474 1.18 -12.45 32.03
CA LEU A 474 -0.21 -11.93 32.30
C LEU A 474 -0.58 -10.57 31.63
N SER A 475 -1.49 -10.51 30.62
CA SER A 475 -2.99 -10.43 30.65
C SER A 475 -3.52 -9.15 31.33
N LEU A 476 -4.47 -8.31 30.85
CA LEU A 476 -5.73 -8.51 30.12
C LEU A 476 -6.28 -7.12 29.64
N ASP A 477 -7.09 -7.12 28.57
CA ASP A 477 -8.15 -6.17 28.09
C ASP A 477 -8.24 -4.70 28.52
N TRP A 478 -8.42 -3.79 27.54
CA TRP A 478 -9.35 -2.64 27.60
C TRP A 478 -9.79 -2.12 26.19
N LEU A 479 -11.12 -2.05 25.98
CA LEU A 479 -11.93 -1.06 25.20
C LEU A 479 -11.85 -0.90 23.65
N ARG A 480 -12.96 -1.29 22.99
CA ARG A 480 -13.62 -0.57 21.85
C ARG A 480 -14.37 0.69 22.39
N PRO A 481 -15.03 1.62 21.61
CA PRO A 481 -15.42 1.61 20.17
C PRO A 481 -15.34 2.99 19.42
N LYS A 482 -15.59 2.99 18.08
CA LYS A 482 -16.66 3.76 17.38
C LYS A 482 -16.52 3.72 15.85
N ARG A 483 -17.52 3.11 15.18
CA ARG A 483 -17.82 3.21 13.74
C ARG A 483 -18.92 4.27 13.55
N ARG A 484 -18.82 5.13 12.53
CA ARG A 484 -19.89 6.02 12.07
C ARG A 484 -20.51 5.51 10.76
N LEU A 485 -21.82 5.74 10.67
CA LEU A 485 -22.80 5.33 9.67
C LEU A 485 -22.51 5.85 8.25
N ILE A 486 -22.88 5.04 7.25
CA ILE A 486 -23.20 5.46 5.87
C ILE A 486 -24.70 5.20 5.67
N ALA A 487 -25.42 6.24 5.24
CA ALA A 487 -26.86 6.20 4.99
C ALA A 487 -27.19 5.67 3.59
N GLN A 488 -28.27 4.89 3.52
CA GLN A 488 -28.89 4.32 2.32
C GLN A 488 -29.56 5.39 1.46
N VAL A 489 -29.41 5.29 0.13
CA VAL A 489 -30.27 5.95 -0.86
C VAL A 489 -30.98 4.86 -1.65
N ARG A 490 -32.32 4.85 -1.57
CA ARG A 490 -33.24 3.97 -2.30
C ARG A 490 -33.48 4.52 -3.72
N TRP A 491 -33.46 3.61 -4.69
CA TRP A 491 -33.98 3.81 -6.05
C TRP A 491 -35.43 3.31 -6.13
N PRO A 492 -36.37 4.03 -6.79
CA PRO A 492 -37.68 3.49 -7.11
C PRO A 492 -37.73 2.95 -8.55
N HIS A 493 -38.16 1.69 -8.69
CA HIS A 493 -38.55 1.08 -9.97
C HIS A 493 -40.03 1.37 -10.29
N SER A 494 -40.25 1.86 -11.51
CA SER A 494 -41.34 1.59 -12.46
C SER A 494 -42.78 1.28 -11.98
N SER A 495 -43.74 2.11 -12.39
CA SER A 495 -44.95 1.64 -13.08
C SER A 495 -45.70 2.82 -13.73
N ALA A 496 -45.66 2.92 -15.07
CA ALA A 496 -46.57 3.78 -15.80
C ALA A 496 -46.90 3.14 -17.17
N ARG A 497 -48.19 2.95 -17.39
CA ARG A 497 -48.84 2.34 -18.56
C ARG A 497 -48.62 3.19 -19.81
N CYS A 498 -48.16 2.58 -20.91
CA CYS A 498 -48.31 3.13 -22.25
C CYS A 498 -49.43 2.37 -22.98
N ARG A 499 -50.49 3.09 -23.37
CA ARG A 499 -51.46 2.66 -24.39
C ARG A 499 -50.86 2.88 -25.79
N PRO A 500 -51.16 2.05 -26.80
CA PRO A 500 -50.71 2.28 -28.16
C PRO A 500 -51.69 3.20 -28.90
N THR A 501 -51.21 4.27 -29.52
CA THR A 501 -51.95 5.01 -30.55
C THR A 501 -51.45 4.60 -31.94
N SER A 502 -52.43 4.40 -32.80
CA SER A 502 -52.42 3.81 -34.11
C SER A 502 -51.52 4.52 -35.13
N ARG A 503 -50.77 3.70 -35.89
CA ARG A 503 -50.29 4.02 -37.24
C ARG A 503 -51.48 4.33 -38.16
N ARG A 504 -51.51 5.53 -38.74
CA ARG A 504 -52.20 5.78 -40.02
C ARG A 504 -51.16 6.07 -41.09
N ARG A 505 -51.08 5.14 -42.06
CA ARG A 505 -50.56 5.39 -43.40
C ARG A 505 -51.60 6.21 -44.16
N SER A 506 -51.18 7.25 -44.86
CA SER A 506 -51.84 7.70 -46.08
C SER A 506 -50.78 8.14 -47.07
N ALA A 507 -50.77 7.43 -48.19
CA ALA A 507 -49.98 7.69 -49.37
C ALA A 507 -50.53 8.90 -50.16
N GLY A 508 -49.68 9.46 -51.02
CA GLY A 508 -50.11 10.00 -52.30
C GLY A 508 -50.02 11.51 -52.47
N SER A 509 -48.95 11.98 -53.12
CA SER A 509 -49.08 12.56 -54.47
C SER A 509 -47.70 12.92 -55.04
N ARG A 510 -47.39 12.29 -56.17
CA ARG A 510 -46.33 12.68 -57.11
C ARG A 510 -46.86 13.84 -57.98
N THR A 511 -46.00 14.81 -58.26
CA THR A 511 -45.85 15.48 -59.59
C THR A 511 -44.65 16.44 -59.48
N LEU A 512 -43.49 16.06 -60.02
CA LEU A 512 -42.94 16.52 -61.31
C LEU A 512 -42.81 18.05 -61.45
N ARG A 513 -41.58 18.57 -61.37
CA ARG A 513 -40.94 19.27 -62.51
C ARG A 513 -39.44 19.52 -62.30
N ARG A 514 -38.77 19.54 -63.45
CA ARG A 514 -37.35 19.49 -63.76
C ARG A 514 -36.62 20.83 -63.53
N ARG A 515 -35.30 20.69 -63.30
CA ARG A 515 -34.16 21.51 -63.81
C ARG A 515 -34.27 23.05 -63.69
N SER A 516 -33.30 23.65 -63.02
CA SER A 516 -32.15 24.26 -63.72
C SER A 516 -31.02 24.61 -62.75
N ARG A 517 -29.80 24.29 -63.17
CA ARG A 517 -28.56 24.85 -62.66
C ARG A 517 -28.47 26.29 -63.16
N ARG A 518 -28.11 27.25 -62.29
CA ARG A 518 -27.27 28.39 -62.68
C ARG A 518 -26.50 28.87 -61.46
N ALA A 519 -25.20 28.66 -61.54
CA ALA A 519 -24.20 29.40 -60.80
C ALA A 519 -24.17 30.84 -61.33
N THR A 520 -24.09 31.81 -60.44
CA THR A 520 -23.62 33.16 -60.76
C THR A 520 -22.72 33.62 -59.62
N SER A 521 -21.45 33.66 -59.96
CA SER A 521 -20.36 34.40 -59.35
C SER A 521 -20.45 35.88 -59.77
N SER A 522 -20.27 36.78 -58.81
CA SER A 522 -19.85 38.19 -58.93
C SER A 522 -19.77 38.71 -57.48
N SER A 523 -18.65 39.09 -56.84
CA SER A 523 -17.53 39.97 -57.22
C SER A 523 -17.98 41.19 -58.01
N ASP A 524 -18.37 42.25 -57.32
CA ASP A 524 -17.53 43.46 -57.21
C ASP A 524 -18.21 44.56 -56.36
N CYS A 525 -17.38 45.26 -55.58
CA CYS A 525 -17.64 46.47 -54.78
C CYS A 525 -17.76 47.73 -55.69
N PRO A 526 -17.62 48.97 -55.18
CA PRO A 526 -18.44 49.73 -54.21
C PRO A 526 -18.86 51.12 -54.76
N ILE A 527 -19.88 51.75 -54.17
CA ILE A 527 -19.95 53.19 -53.80
C ILE A 527 -20.80 53.30 -52.54
#